data_AF-A0A1H9XL49-F1
#
_entry.id   AF-A0A1H9XL49-F1
#
_cell.length_a   1.000
_cell.length_b   1.000
_cell.length_c   1.000
_cell.angle_alpha   90.00
_cell.angle_beta   90.00
_cell.angle_gamma   90.00
#
_symmetry.space_group_name_H-M   'P 1'
#
loop_
_entity.id
_entity.type
_entity.pdbx_description
1 polymer ?
#
loop_
_entity_poly.entity_id
_entity_poly.type
_entity_poly.pdbx_seq_one_letter_code
_entity_poly.pdbx_strand_id
1 'polypeptide(L)'
;MGTMRTPDREARGSVALLAARLTEAAALGPGAALDRIQQVAAQGGELATAASVASLSRALELLWQRGWLPGEAVAAVPKPLTALVTAAIGHECRRYPTARLHPVWRAQLASLDTAPVELAEPLVPGLRRIVELVAVLMSLPQLPRLVPGPCEAEVRTSAAGVDPRVMAKVRGLLTKAESTPFAAEAEALSAKAQELMSRYAFEQAVITADHPQQATARRLWLSGPYQAPKAQLVEAVAGANRCRSVFYPRLGCVGLVGHETDLEITELLATSLATQSTRALACAPGRTRAYRQAFLVAYAHRVHQRLVDAAAQVRPHSTALVPVLASREAAVDAKFAALFPGIRTRRTTATNPSGWTAGLAAADLADLHPHRRVAS
;
A
#
# COMPACT_ATOMS: atom_id res chain seq x y z
N MET A 1 -22.72 -7.06 52.36
CA MET A 1 -22.29 -6.50 51.05
C MET A 1 -20.87 -6.96 50.79
N GLY A 2 -20.74 -8.16 50.23
CA GLY A 2 -19.47 -8.88 50.09
C GLY A 2 -18.69 -8.47 48.86
N THR A 3 -17.41 -8.26 49.10
CA THR A 3 -16.29 -8.05 48.17
C THR A 3 -16.17 -9.17 47.14
N MET A 4 -16.54 -8.92 45.88
CA MET A 4 -16.38 -9.88 44.78
C MET A 4 -15.82 -9.22 43.50
N ARG A 5 -14.92 -8.23 43.65
CA ARG A 5 -14.27 -7.49 42.55
C ARG A 5 -12.73 -7.52 42.55
N THR A 6 -12.09 -8.27 43.46
CA THR A 6 -10.63 -8.28 43.68
C THR A 6 -9.81 -9.18 42.74
N PRO A 7 -10.18 -10.43 42.39
CA PRO A 7 -9.29 -11.33 41.65
C PRO A 7 -9.07 -10.90 40.18
N ASP A 8 -10.10 -10.35 39.54
CA ASP A 8 -10.04 -9.87 38.16
C ASP A 8 -9.15 -8.61 38.04
N ARG A 9 -9.10 -7.77 39.08
CA ARG A 9 -8.26 -6.57 39.09
C ARG A 9 -6.77 -6.92 39.28
N GLU A 10 -6.46 -7.89 40.12
CA GLU A 10 -5.10 -8.40 40.34
C GLU A 10 -4.57 -9.12 39.10
N ALA A 11 -5.38 -9.97 38.46
CA ALA A 11 -5.03 -10.64 37.22
C ALA A 11 -4.76 -9.64 36.08
N ARG A 12 -5.61 -8.61 35.92
CA ARG A 12 -5.39 -7.52 34.95
C ARG A 12 -4.12 -6.71 35.26
N GLY A 13 -3.83 -6.46 36.55
CA GLY A 13 -2.60 -5.80 36.99
C GLY A 13 -1.34 -6.60 36.63
N SER A 14 -1.39 -7.92 36.81
CA SER A 14 -0.32 -8.84 36.42
C SER A 14 -0.08 -8.84 34.91
N VAL A 15 -1.14 -8.95 34.09
CA VAL A 15 -1.03 -8.93 32.63
C VAL A 15 -0.43 -7.62 32.11
N ALA A 16 -0.85 -6.47 32.67
CA ALA A 16 -0.32 -5.17 32.26
C ALA A 16 1.19 -5.04 32.56
N LEU A 17 1.63 -5.52 33.72
CA LEU A 17 3.04 -5.54 34.10
C LEU A 17 3.87 -6.45 33.15
N LEU A 18 3.38 -7.64 32.85
CA LEU A 18 4.05 -8.57 31.93
C LEU A 18 4.09 -8.02 30.50
N ALA A 19 3.03 -7.37 30.04
CA ALA A 19 3.01 -6.69 28.74
C ALA A 19 4.05 -5.57 28.68
N ALA A 20 4.17 -4.76 29.74
CA ALA A 20 5.20 -3.73 29.84
C ALA A 20 6.62 -4.32 29.76
N ARG A 21 6.87 -5.47 30.41
CA ARG A 21 8.16 -6.17 30.30
C ARG A 21 8.47 -6.62 28.87
N LEU A 22 7.48 -7.09 28.10
CA LEU A 22 7.67 -7.42 26.69
C LEU A 22 7.97 -6.19 25.83
N THR A 23 7.32 -5.06 26.11
CA THR A 23 7.61 -3.79 25.44
C THR A 23 9.02 -3.26 25.81
N GLU A 24 9.42 -3.35 27.07
CA GLU A 24 10.79 -3.04 27.48
C GLU A 24 11.81 -3.95 26.80
N ALA A 25 11.54 -5.26 26.74
CA ALA A 25 12.39 -6.21 26.04
C ALA A 25 12.54 -5.84 24.55
N ALA A 26 11.50 -5.31 23.91
CA ALA A 26 11.54 -4.86 22.53
C ALA A 26 12.38 -3.58 22.32
N ALA A 27 12.45 -2.72 23.34
CA ALA A 27 13.30 -1.53 23.33
C ALA A 27 14.78 -1.85 23.62
N LEU A 28 15.05 -3.00 24.24
CA LEU A 28 16.37 -3.41 24.68
C LEU A 28 16.99 -4.39 23.67
N GLY A 29 18.30 -4.30 23.47
CA GLY A 29 19.02 -5.22 22.58
C GLY A 29 18.85 -6.71 22.99
N PRO A 30 19.21 -7.65 22.09
CA PRO A 30 18.83 -9.07 22.19
C PRO A 30 19.27 -9.78 23.48
N GLY A 31 20.35 -9.35 24.14
CA GLY A 31 20.80 -9.92 25.42
C GLY A 31 19.90 -9.56 26.59
N ALA A 32 19.55 -8.28 26.75
CA ALA A 32 18.70 -7.80 27.84
C ALA A 32 17.22 -8.19 27.66
N ALA A 33 16.80 -8.49 26.43
CA ALA A 33 15.46 -8.99 26.14
C ALA A 33 15.21 -10.39 26.74
N LEU A 34 16.23 -11.24 26.83
CA LEU A 34 16.07 -12.65 27.22
C LEU A 34 15.58 -12.81 28.66
N ASP A 35 16.14 -12.07 29.62
CA ASP A 35 15.75 -12.13 31.03
C ASP A 35 14.27 -11.77 31.21
N ARG A 36 13.81 -10.73 30.50
CA ARG A 36 12.42 -10.28 30.52
C ARG A 36 11.48 -11.30 29.90
N ILE A 37 11.90 -11.92 28.78
CA ILE A 37 11.17 -13.01 28.15
C ILE A 37 11.05 -14.20 29.10
N GLN A 38 12.13 -14.60 29.78
CA GLN A 38 12.13 -15.72 30.73
C GLN A 38 11.23 -15.43 31.94
N GLN A 39 11.25 -14.20 32.46
CA GLN A 39 10.35 -13.78 33.53
C GLN A 39 8.88 -13.88 33.15
N VAL A 40 8.53 -13.54 31.90
CA VAL A 40 7.15 -13.67 31.38
C VAL A 40 6.80 -15.14 31.16
N ALA A 41 7.70 -15.94 30.57
CA ALA A 41 7.48 -17.36 30.35
C ALA A 41 7.26 -18.14 31.66
N ALA A 42 7.95 -17.75 32.74
CA ALA A 42 7.82 -18.37 34.06
C ALA A 42 6.42 -18.19 34.68
N GLN A 43 5.60 -17.25 34.19
CA GLN A 43 4.22 -17.06 34.66
C GLN A 43 3.22 -18.01 33.99
N GLY A 44 3.66 -18.87 33.08
CA GLY A 44 2.82 -19.84 32.38
C GLY A 44 2.19 -19.32 31.08
N GLY A 45 1.72 -20.24 30.24
CA GLY A 45 1.29 -19.95 28.86
C GLY A 45 0.09 -19.00 28.75
N GLU A 46 -0.87 -19.10 29.68
CA GLU A 46 -2.07 -18.24 29.67
C GLU A 46 -1.72 -16.77 29.92
N LEU A 47 -0.97 -16.47 31.00
CA LEU A 47 -0.53 -15.12 31.32
C LEU A 47 0.44 -14.57 30.28
N ALA A 48 1.34 -15.40 29.75
CA ALA A 48 2.25 -15.02 28.67
C ALA A 48 1.49 -14.66 27.37
N THR A 49 0.46 -15.41 27.02
CA THR A 49 -0.40 -15.12 25.85
C THR A 49 -1.18 -13.83 26.06
N ALA A 50 -1.80 -13.64 27.23
CA ALA A 50 -2.52 -12.40 27.56
C ALA A 50 -1.60 -11.17 27.52
N ALA A 51 -0.38 -11.28 28.07
CA ALA A 51 0.62 -10.23 28.03
C ALA A 51 1.08 -9.90 26.59
N SER A 52 1.25 -10.94 25.76
CA SER A 52 1.60 -10.80 24.35
C SER A 52 0.52 -10.03 23.58
N VAL A 53 -0.75 -10.40 23.75
CA VAL A 53 -1.89 -9.70 23.16
C VAL A 53 -1.94 -8.24 23.62
N ALA A 54 -1.78 -7.97 24.92
CA ALA A 54 -1.83 -6.62 25.47
C ALA A 54 -0.68 -5.73 24.94
N SER A 55 0.54 -6.25 24.87
CA SER A 55 1.70 -5.51 24.34
C SER A 55 1.57 -5.21 22.84
N LEU A 56 1.11 -6.17 22.03
CA LEU A 56 0.86 -5.99 20.60
C LEU A 56 -0.27 -4.98 20.34
N SER A 57 -1.36 -5.08 21.10
CA SER A 57 -2.51 -4.15 21.01
C SER A 57 -2.04 -2.72 21.26
N ARG A 58 -1.21 -2.50 22.29
CA ARG A 58 -0.65 -1.19 22.60
C ARG A 58 0.28 -0.68 21.50
N ALA A 59 1.13 -1.55 20.94
CA ALA A 59 2.03 -1.18 19.85
C ALA A 59 1.25 -0.78 18.57
N LEU A 60 0.18 -1.50 18.25
CA LEU A 60 -0.70 -1.21 17.11
C LEU A 60 -1.48 0.09 17.31
N GLU A 61 -2.04 0.33 18.49
CA GLU A 61 -2.72 1.59 18.81
C GLU A 61 -1.81 2.81 18.54
N LEU A 62 -0.55 2.75 19.01
CA LEU A 62 0.46 3.77 18.74
C LEU A 62 0.87 3.85 17.27
N LEU A 63 0.82 2.73 16.54
CA LEU A 63 1.07 2.70 15.10
C LEU A 63 -0.05 3.42 14.31
N TRP A 64 -1.31 3.23 14.68
CA TRP A 64 -2.45 3.94 14.10
C TRP A 64 -2.39 5.44 14.35
N GLN A 65 -1.92 5.85 15.54
CA GLN A 65 -1.67 7.25 15.86
C GLN A 65 -0.52 7.85 15.03
N ARG A 66 0.38 7.03 14.49
CA ARG A 66 1.47 7.43 13.58
C ARG A 66 1.08 7.43 12.10
N GLY A 67 -0.20 7.26 11.76
CA GLY A 67 -0.73 7.42 10.41
C GLY A 67 -0.63 6.18 9.52
N TRP A 68 -0.45 5.00 10.12
CA TRP A 68 -0.42 3.71 9.42
C TRP A 68 -1.81 3.10 9.25
N LEU A 69 -1.96 2.27 8.22
CA LEU A 69 -3.16 1.46 7.99
C LEU A 69 -2.90 -0.04 8.16
N PRO A 70 -3.92 -0.88 8.38
CA PRO A 70 -3.77 -2.33 8.58
C PRO A 70 -2.92 -3.04 7.51
N GLY A 71 -3.26 -2.87 6.23
CA GLY A 71 -2.52 -3.50 5.14
C GLY A 71 -1.09 -3.00 5.01
N GLU A 72 -0.84 -1.74 5.38
CA GLU A 72 0.50 -1.14 5.36
C GLU A 72 1.38 -1.71 6.48
N ALA A 73 0.82 -1.93 7.67
CA ALA A 73 1.52 -2.57 8.77
C ALA A 73 1.93 -4.00 8.40
N VAL A 74 1.06 -4.76 7.73
CA VAL A 74 1.36 -6.10 7.21
C VAL A 74 2.48 -6.06 6.16
N ALA A 75 2.47 -5.08 5.26
CA ALA A 75 3.49 -4.94 4.22
C ALA A 75 4.85 -4.48 4.75
N ALA A 76 4.88 -3.76 5.88
CA ALA A 76 6.10 -3.22 6.48
C ALA A 76 6.89 -4.22 7.33
N VAL A 77 6.25 -5.28 7.82
CA VAL A 77 6.94 -6.27 8.67
C VAL A 77 7.70 -7.31 7.83
N PRO A 78 8.79 -7.88 8.37
CA PRO A 78 9.46 -9.03 7.76
C PRO A 78 8.51 -10.21 7.53
N LYS A 79 8.71 -10.93 6.42
CA LYS A 79 7.90 -12.10 6.03
C LYS A 79 7.66 -13.13 7.16
N PRO A 80 8.65 -13.46 8.02
CA PRO A 80 8.43 -14.41 9.12
C PRO A 80 7.44 -13.94 10.21
N LEU A 81 7.12 -12.63 10.25
CA LEU A 81 6.23 -12.02 11.23
C LEU A 81 4.87 -11.63 10.63
N THR A 82 4.67 -11.77 9.32
CA THR A 82 3.44 -11.37 8.61
C THR A 82 2.20 -12.06 9.19
N ALA A 83 2.24 -13.36 9.46
CA ALA A 83 1.09 -14.06 10.05
C ALA A 83 0.76 -13.53 11.47
N LEU A 84 1.78 -13.26 12.27
CA LEU A 84 1.63 -12.78 13.64
C LEU A 84 1.05 -11.35 13.67
N VAL A 85 1.54 -10.45 12.83
CA VAL A 85 0.98 -9.08 12.76
C VAL A 85 -0.45 -9.09 12.23
N THR A 86 -0.78 -9.95 11.26
CA THR A 86 -2.15 -10.07 10.74
C THR A 86 -3.11 -10.55 11.83
N ALA A 87 -2.71 -11.55 12.63
CA ALA A 87 -3.49 -12.01 13.78
C ALA A 87 -3.66 -10.90 14.84
N ALA A 88 -2.59 -10.17 15.15
CA ALA A 88 -2.63 -9.06 16.11
C ALA A 88 -3.55 -7.91 15.66
N ILE A 89 -3.49 -7.54 14.38
CA ILE A 89 -4.39 -6.56 13.76
C ILE A 89 -5.83 -7.02 13.85
N GLY A 90 -6.11 -8.28 13.51
CA GLY A 90 -7.43 -8.87 13.61
C GLY A 90 -7.99 -8.84 15.04
N HIS A 91 -7.15 -9.13 16.04
CA HIS A 91 -7.54 -9.04 17.44
C HIS A 91 -7.84 -7.59 17.86
N GLU A 92 -6.93 -6.65 17.60
CA GLU A 92 -7.08 -5.26 18.02
C GLU A 92 -8.28 -4.59 17.33
N CYS A 93 -8.49 -4.84 16.04
CA CYS A 93 -9.55 -4.17 15.29
C CYS A 93 -10.97 -4.64 15.66
N ARG A 94 -11.13 -5.83 16.28
CA ARG A 94 -12.44 -6.27 16.83
C ARG A 94 -12.94 -5.37 17.96
N ARG A 95 -12.05 -4.59 18.59
CA ARG A 95 -12.40 -3.66 19.68
C ARG A 95 -13.07 -2.39 19.16
N TYR A 96 -12.90 -2.09 17.86
CA TYR A 96 -13.48 -0.91 17.24
C TYR A 96 -14.82 -1.24 16.59
N PRO A 97 -15.89 -0.45 16.83
CA PRO A 97 -17.14 -0.62 16.11
C PRO A 97 -16.94 -0.45 14.61
N THR A 98 -17.33 -1.46 13.81
CA THR A 98 -17.14 -1.44 12.35
C THR A 98 -17.77 -0.21 11.68
N ALA A 99 -18.88 0.28 12.23
CA ALA A 99 -19.55 1.49 11.73
C ALA A 99 -18.74 2.79 11.91
N ARG A 100 -17.73 2.81 12.80
CA ARG A 100 -16.82 3.95 12.99
C ARG A 100 -15.55 3.85 12.15
N LEU A 101 -15.30 2.70 11.54
CA LEU A 101 -14.11 2.52 10.71
C LEU A 101 -14.32 3.11 9.32
N HIS A 102 -13.36 3.94 8.91
CA HIS A 102 -13.30 4.49 7.56
C HIS A 102 -13.41 3.36 6.50
N PRO A 103 -14.07 3.57 5.34
CA PRO A 103 -14.23 2.54 4.32
C PRO A 103 -12.92 1.83 3.89
N VAL A 104 -11.81 2.58 3.78
CA VAL A 104 -10.48 2.01 3.46
C VAL A 104 -10.01 1.01 4.52
N TRP A 105 -10.24 1.30 5.81
CA TRP A 105 -9.92 0.37 6.90
C TRP A 105 -10.73 -0.91 6.77
N ARG A 106 -12.04 -0.79 6.54
CA ARG A 106 -12.93 -1.95 6.35
C ARG A 106 -12.51 -2.81 5.17
N ALA A 107 -12.19 -2.19 4.03
CA ALA A 107 -11.74 -2.89 2.84
C ALA A 107 -10.41 -3.64 3.08
N GLN A 108 -9.43 -3.01 3.75
CA GLN A 108 -8.18 -3.68 4.08
C GLN A 108 -8.39 -4.84 5.06
N LEU A 109 -9.14 -4.62 6.14
CA LEU A 109 -9.43 -5.68 7.12
C LEU A 109 -10.16 -6.87 6.50
N ALA A 110 -11.10 -6.63 5.58
CA ALA A 110 -11.79 -7.70 4.87
C ALA A 110 -10.88 -8.52 3.94
N SER A 111 -9.75 -7.94 3.48
CA SER A 111 -8.76 -8.64 2.67
C SER A 111 -7.72 -9.42 3.48
N LEU A 112 -7.65 -9.20 4.80
CA LEU A 112 -6.70 -9.86 5.68
C LEU A 112 -7.27 -11.20 6.17
N ASP A 113 -6.48 -12.25 6.04
CA ASP A 113 -6.78 -13.57 6.61
C ASP A 113 -6.43 -13.58 8.11
N THR A 114 -7.35 -13.06 8.94
CA THR A 114 -7.10 -12.90 10.38
C THR A 114 -7.36 -14.19 11.14
N ALA A 115 -6.34 -14.67 11.86
CA ALA A 115 -6.44 -15.77 12.83
C ALA A 115 -6.37 -15.25 14.28
N PRO A 116 -6.73 -16.06 15.30
CA PRO A 116 -6.41 -15.76 16.69
C PRO A 116 -4.89 -15.58 16.91
N VAL A 117 -4.52 -14.75 17.89
CA VAL A 117 -3.12 -14.64 18.31
C VAL A 117 -2.81 -15.83 19.22
N GLU A 118 -2.04 -16.79 18.71
CA GLU A 118 -1.59 -17.96 19.45
C GLU A 118 -0.09 -17.86 19.73
N LEU A 119 0.29 -18.07 21.00
CA LEU A 119 1.69 -18.13 21.40
C LEU A 119 2.23 -19.52 21.06
N ALA A 120 3.17 -19.59 20.12
CA ALA A 120 3.78 -20.86 19.74
C ALA A 120 4.58 -21.47 20.89
N GLU A 121 4.40 -22.77 21.13
CA GLU A 121 5.27 -23.55 22.01
C GLU A 121 6.58 -23.93 21.30
N PRO A 122 7.74 -23.93 21.99
CA PRO A 122 7.94 -23.54 23.39
C PRO A 122 7.76 -22.03 23.64
N LEU A 123 7.23 -21.65 24.81
CA LEU A 123 6.92 -20.25 25.17
C LEU A 123 8.03 -19.22 24.90
N VAL A 124 9.29 -19.52 25.23
CA VAL A 124 10.40 -18.57 25.09
C VAL A 124 10.67 -18.18 23.62
N PRO A 125 10.82 -19.13 22.68
CA PRO A 125 10.81 -18.83 21.24
C PRO A 125 9.58 -18.06 20.76
N GLY A 126 8.38 -18.41 21.23
CA GLY A 126 7.13 -17.69 20.91
C GLY A 126 7.19 -16.22 21.33
N LEU A 127 7.54 -15.97 22.58
CA LEU A 127 7.69 -14.62 23.16
C LEU A 127 8.80 -13.81 22.47
N ARG A 128 9.87 -14.45 22.02
CA ARG A 128 10.91 -13.77 21.22
C ARG A 128 10.33 -13.20 19.93
N ARG A 129 9.44 -13.92 19.24
CA ARG A 129 8.77 -13.43 18.03
C ARG A 129 7.80 -12.28 18.34
N ILE A 130 7.13 -12.32 19.50
CA ILE A 130 6.30 -11.20 19.99
C ILE A 130 7.16 -9.95 20.20
N VAL A 131 8.26 -10.09 20.94
CA VAL A 131 9.20 -8.99 21.21
C VAL A 131 9.80 -8.44 19.92
N GLU A 132 10.20 -9.31 18.98
CA GLU A 132 10.69 -8.92 17.66
C GLU A 132 9.64 -8.11 16.88
N LEU A 133 8.39 -8.56 16.86
CA LEU A 133 7.31 -7.83 16.20
C LEU A 133 7.06 -6.47 16.87
N VAL A 134 6.97 -6.41 18.20
CA VAL A 134 6.80 -5.14 18.93
C VAL A 134 7.95 -4.18 18.60
N ALA A 135 9.20 -4.66 18.57
CA ALA A 135 10.37 -3.85 18.21
C ALA A 135 10.26 -3.30 16.78
N VAL A 136 9.87 -4.14 15.80
CA VAL A 136 9.63 -3.70 14.43
C VAL A 136 8.55 -2.61 14.39
N LEU A 137 7.39 -2.82 15.01
CA LEU A 137 6.29 -1.84 15.01
C LEU A 137 6.71 -0.52 15.68
N MET A 138 7.49 -0.58 16.77
CA MET A 138 8.03 0.61 17.44
C MET A 138 9.04 1.37 16.58
N SER A 139 9.82 0.68 15.75
CA SER A 139 10.82 1.29 14.86
C SER A 139 10.23 2.01 13.63
N LEU A 140 8.96 1.73 13.29
CA LEU A 140 8.31 2.33 12.12
C LEU A 140 8.18 3.85 12.26
N PRO A 141 8.46 4.63 11.20
CA PRO A 141 8.40 6.09 11.27
C PRO A 141 6.96 6.61 11.40
N GLN A 142 6.84 7.88 11.80
CA GLN A 142 5.60 8.62 11.62
C GLN A 142 5.36 8.90 10.14
N LEU A 143 4.11 8.76 9.72
CA LEU A 143 3.68 8.97 8.35
C LEU A 143 2.54 9.99 8.29
N PRO A 144 2.41 10.74 7.17
CA PRO A 144 1.24 11.56 6.95
C PRO A 144 -0.03 10.71 7.00
N ARG A 145 -1.02 11.17 7.78
CA ARG A 145 -2.29 10.47 7.97
C ARG A 145 -3.14 10.64 6.70
N LEU A 146 -3.42 9.53 6.01
CA LEU A 146 -4.17 9.54 4.75
C LEU A 146 -5.69 9.50 4.97
N VAL A 147 -6.12 8.77 6.00
CA VAL A 147 -7.52 8.64 6.43
C VAL A 147 -7.59 8.70 7.96
N PRO A 148 -8.74 9.08 8.56
CA PRO A 148 -8.90 9.10 10.01
C PRO A 148 -8.58 7.75 10.66
N GLY A 149 -8.05 7.81 11.89
CA GLY A 149 -7.82 6.62 12.71
C GLY A 149 -9.12 6.02 13.26
N PRO A 150 -9.09 4.79 13.80
CA PRO A 150 -10.29 4.08 14.29
C PRO A 150 -11.00 4.76 15.46
N CYS A 151 -10.30 5.61 16.22
CA CYS A 151 -10.83 6.36 17.36
C CYS A 151 -11.19 7.81 17.02
N GLU A 152 -10.98 8.25 15.78
CA GLU A 152 -11.23 9.62 15.35
C GLU A 152 -12.61 9.73 14.71
N ALA A 153 -13.30 10.85 14.93
CA ALA A 153 -14.57 11.10 14.29
C ALA A 153 -14.36 11.30 12.78
N GLU A 154 -15.10 10.55 11.97
CA GLU A 154 -15.12 10.75 10.53
C GLU A 154 -15.79 12.11 10.25
N VAL A 155 -15.03 13.10 9.78
CA VAL A 155 -15.63 14.20 9.04
C VAL A 155 -16.16 13.54 7.78
N ARG A 156 -17.50 13.50 7.62
CA ARG A 156 -18.16 12.94 6.45
C ARG A 156 -17.74 13.71 5.20
N THR A 157 -16.59 13.38 4.63
CA THR A 157 -16.20 13.82 3.30
C THR A 157 -16.92 12.91 2.34
N SER A 158 -17.99 13.42 1.72
CA SER A 158 -18.66 12.78 0.59
C SER A 158 -17.75 12.85 -0.64
N ALA A 159 -16.61 12.18 -0.59
CA ALA A 159 -15.96 11.80 -1.83
C ALA A 159 -16.87 10.75 -2.46
N ALA A 160 -17.45 11.06 -3.62
CA ALA A 160 -18.14 10.07 -4.42
C ALA A 160 -17.12 8.98 -4.77
N GLY A 161 -17.10 7.92 -3.97
CA GLY A 161 -16.26 6.75 -4.24
C GLY A 161 -16.63 6.18 -5.60
N VAL A 162 -15.66 5.56 -6.26
CA VAL A 162 -15.91 4.92 -7.56
C VAL A 162 -16.98 3.84 -7.39
N ASP A 163 -17.96 3.79 -8.30
CA ASP A 163 -19.06 2.82 -8.23
C ASP A 163 -18.48 1.38 -8.12
N PRO A 164 -18.74 0.68 -7.00
CA PRO A 164 -18.22 -0.67 -6.78
C PRO A 164 -18.56 -1.65 -7.90
N ARG A 165 -19.68 -1.44 -8.61
CA ARG A 165 -20.13 -2.29 -9.73
C ARG A 165 -19.25 -2.11 -10.96
N VAL A 166 -18.92 -0.85 -11.29
CA VAL A 166 -17.99 -0.50 -12.37
C VAL A 166 -16.63 -1.15 -12.08
N MET A 167 -16.15 -1.04 -10.83
CA MET A 167 -14.88 -1.65 -10.44
C MET A 167 -14.88 -3.17 -10.39
N ALA A 168 -15.97 -3.80 -9.96
CA ALA A 168 -16.12 -5.24 -10.02
C ALA A 168 -16.07 -5.73 -11.47
N LYS A 169 -16.69 -4.99 -12.39
CA LYS A 169 -16.67 -5.31 -13.83
C LYS A 169 -15.27 -5.14 -14.44
N VAL A 170 -14.56 -4.07 -14.10
CA VAL A 170 -13.17 -3.84 -14.54
C VAL A 170 -12.26 -4.94 -14.03
N ARG A 171 -12.30 -5.24 -12.73
CA ARG A 171 -11.53 -6.34 -12.15
C ARG A 171 -11.87 -7.68 -12.79
N GLY A 172 -13.14 -7.98 -13.00
CA GLY A 172 -13.58 -9.21 -13.66
C GLY A 172 -13.05 -9.34 -15.10
N LEU A 173 -13.07 -8.24 -15.87
CA LEU A 173 -12.48 -8.20 -17.22
C LEU A 173 -10.98 -8.46 -17.20
N LEU A 174 -10.26 -7.86 -16.25
CA LEU A 174 -8.80 -8.04 -16.11
C LEU A 174 -8.43 -9.44 -15.62
N THR A 175 -9.13 -9.98 -14.62
CA THR A 175 -8.94 -11.37 -14.18
C THR A 175 -9.19 -12.35 -15.33
N LYS A 176 -10.22 -12.10 -16.15
CA LYS A 176 -10.47 -12.93 -17.33
C LYS A 176 -9.34 -12.81 -18.35
N ALA A 177 -8.83 -11.60 -18.59
CA ALA A 177 -7.69 -11.36 -19.47
C ALA A 177 -6.41 -12.06 -18.99
N GLU A 178 -6.16 -12.13 -17.69
CA GLU A 178 -5.02 -12.85 -17.11
C GLU A 178 -5.16 -14.37 -17.21
N SER A 179 -6.40 -14.88 -17.24
CA SER A 179 -6.70 -16.31 -17.26
C SER A 179 -6.76 -16.94 -18.66
N THR A 180 -6.93 -16.14 -19.72
CA THR A 180 -7.06 -16.67 -21.09
C THR A 180 -5.69 -16.96 -21.70
N PRO A 181 -5.52 -18.11 -22.39
CA PRO A 181 -4.28 -18.41 -23.13
C PRO A 181 -4.20 -17.64 -24.45
N PHE A 182 -5.29 -17.01 -24.90
CA PHE A 182 -5.37 -16.32 -26.18
C PHE A 182 -4.96 -14.85 -26.03
N ALA A 183 -3.79 -14.49 -26.57
CA ALA A 183 -3.27 -13.12 -26.52
C ALA A 183 -4.29 -12.08 -27.03
N ALA A 184 -4.93 -12.33 -28.18
CA ALA A 184 -5.91 -11.42 -28.75
C ALA A 184 -7.20 -11.26 -27.89
N GLU A 185 -7.60 -12.31 -27.17
CA GLU A 185 -8.75 -12.22 -26.25
C GLU A 185 -8.37 -11.44 -24.98
N ALA A 186 -7.20 -11.72 -24.41
CA ALA A 186 -6.64 -10.96 -23.29
C ALA A 186 -6.56 -9.46 -23.63
N GLU A 187 -6.14 -9.17 -24.86
CA GLU A 187 -6.08 -7.81 -25.40
C GLU A 187 -7.45 -7.14 -25.47
N ALA A 188 -8.45 -7.81 -26.06
CA ALA A 188 -9.79 -7.27 -26.19
C ALA A 188 -10.48 -7.02 -24.83
N LEU A 189 -10.30 -7.93 -23.87
CA LEU A 189 -10.89 -7.81 -22.53
C LEU A 189 -10.28 -6.67 -21.73
N SER A 190 -8.96 -6.52 -21.78
CA SER A 190 -8.24 -5.44 -21.11
C SER A 190 -8.54 -4.07 -21.73
N ALA A 191 -8.63 -4.00 -23.06
CA ALA A 191 -9.07 -2.79 -23.76
C ALA A 191 -10.49 -2.38 -23.36
N LYS A 192 -11.40 -3.35 -23.19
CA LYS A 192 -12.77 -3.07 -22.74
C LYS A 192 -12.83 -2.55 -21.30
N ALA A 193 -11.98 -3.09 -20.42
CA ALA A 193 -11.87 -2.62 -19.04
C ALA A 193 -11.39 -1.16 -18.98
N GLN A 194 -10.39 -0.80 -19.80
CA GLN A 194 -9.87 0.55 -19.86
C GLN A 194 -10.84 1.54 -20.50
N GLU A 195 -11.52 1.18 -21.59
CA GLU A 195 -12.55 2.02 -22.21
C GLU A 195 -13.63 2.38 -21.18
N LEU A 196 -14.04 1.38 -20.38
CA LEU A 196 -15.03 1.56 -19.32
C LEU A 196 -14.51 2.48 -18.21
N MET A 197 -13.24 2.34 -17.79
CA MET A 197 -12.62 3.23 -16.80
C MET A 197 -12.47 4.67 -17.30
N SER A 198 -11.98 4.86 -18.53
CA SER A 198 -11.81 6.19 -19.13
C SER A 198 -13.15 6.90 -19.30
N ARG A 199 -14.18 6.17 -19.74
CA ARG A 199 -15.55 6.70 -19.86
C ARG A 199 -16.12 7.06 -18.49
N TYR A 200 -15.96 6.18 -17.51
CA TYR A 200 -16.39 6.45 -16.14
C TYR A 200 -15.67 7.69 -15.56
N ALA A 201 -14.36 7.82 -15.75
CA ALA A 201 -13.60 8.99 -15.30
C ALA A 201 -14.11 10.30 -15.94
N PHE A 202 -14.45 10.25 -17.22
CA PHE A 202 -15.07 11.36 -17.95
C PHE A 202 -16.46 11.69 -17.40
N GLU A 203 -17.34 10.69 -17.27
CA GLU A 203 -18.70 10.85 -16.72
C GLU A 203 -18.66 11.43 -15.31
N GLN A 204 -17.77 10.94 -14.45
CA GLN A 204 -17.57 11.49 -13.11
C GLN A 204 -17.06 12.93 -13.15
N ALA A 205 -16.12 13.26 -14.05
CA ALA A 205 -15.65 14.64 -14.19
C ALA A 205 -16.79 15.60 -14.56
N VAL A 206 -17.70 15.18 -15.44
CA VAL A 206 -18.89 15.96 -15.80
C VAL A 206 -19.86 16.08 -14.63
N ILE A 207 -20.18 14.97 -13.95
CA ILE A 207 -21.12 14.95 -12.80
C ILE A 207 -20.60 15.82 -11.65
N THR A 208 -19.31 15.77 -11.37
CA THR A 208 -18.69 16.51 -10.25
C THR A 208 -18.23 17.91 -10.64
N ALA A 209 -18.49 18.38 -11.86
CA ALA A 209 -17.96 19.65 -12.36
C ALA A 209 -18.33 20.84 -11.45
N ASP A 210 -19.55 20.84 -10.91
CA ASP A 210 -20.07 21.90 -10.05
C ASP A 210 -19.70 21.75 -8.56
N HIS A 211 -18.98 20.68 -8.21
CA HIS A 211 -18.59 20.38 -6.83
C HIS A 211 -17.12 20.78 -6.57
N PRO A 212 -16.77 21.18 -5.33
CA PRO A 212 -15.37 21.38 -4.96
C PRO A 212 -14.55 20.12 -5.21
N GLN A 213 -13.50 20.23 -6.01
CA GLN A 213 -12.63 19.10 -6.31
C GLN A 213 -11.81 18.74 -5.07
N GLN A 214 -11.87 17.48 -4.66
CA GLN A 214 -11.14 16.98 -3.49
C GLN A 214 -10.14 15.91 -3.93
N ALA A 215 -8.87 16.16 -3.67
CA ALA A 215 -7.84 15.14 -3.83
C ALA A 215 -7.85 14.18 -2.63
N THR A 216 -7.48 12.94 -2.89
CA THR A 216 -7.23 11.91 -1.87
C THR A 216 -5.81 11.38 -2.01
N ALA A 217 -5.40 10.50 -1.10
CA ALA A 217 -4.06 9.97 -1.08
C ALA A 217 -4.05 8.48 -0.69
N ARG A 218 -3.16 7.72 -1.32
CA ARG A 218 -2.97 6.28 -1.08
C ARG A 218 -1.47 5.96 -1.02
N ARG A 219 -1.11 4.82 -0.43
CA ARG A 219 0.24 4.28 -0.50
C ARG A 219 0.26 2.97 -1.26
N LEU A 220 1.07 2.94 -2.32
CA LEU A 220 1.33 1.74 -3.11
C LEU A 220 2.63 1.08 -2.63
N TRP A 221 2.53 -0.14 -2.12
CA TRP A 221 3.68 -0.90 -1.61
C TRP A 221 4.39 -1.66 -2.73
N LEU A 222 5.72 -1.54 -2.80
CA LEU A 222 6.52 -2.14 -3.85
C LEU A 222 7.24 -3.39 -3.36
N SER A 223 7.08 -4.49 -4.08
CA SER A 223 7.84 -5.70 -3.84
C SER A 223 9.33 -5.47 -4.05
N GLY A 224 10.16 -5.94 -3.12
CA GLY A 224 11.60 -6.04 -3.35
C GLY A 224 11.93 -7.18 -4.33
N PRO A 225 13.12 -7.18 -4.96
CA PRO A 225 14.14 -6.13 -4.99
C PRO A 225 13.80 -4.98 -5.98
N TYR A 226 14.71 -4.01 -6.12
CA TYR A 226 14.66 -2.90 -7.09
C TYR A 226 13.48 -1.94 -6.92
N GLN A 227 13.17 -1.58 -5.68
CA GLN A 227 12.06 -0.68 -5.37
C GLN A 227 12.25 0.73 -5.96
N ALA A 228 13.48 1.25 -6.06
CA ALA A 228 13.72 2.58 -6.62
C ALA A 228 13.40 2.67 -8.14
N PRO A 229 13.84 1.74 -9.01
CA PRO A 229 13.36 1.68 -10.39
C PRO A 229 11.84 1.45 -10.50
N LYS A 230 11.27 0.58 -9.66
CA LYS A 230 9.80 0.37 -9.62
C LYS A 230 9.05 1.64 -9.23
N ALA A 231 9.60 2.45 -8.32
CA ALA A 231 9.01 3.73 -7.94
C ALA A 231 9.01 4.74 -9.10
N GLN A 232 10.04 4.74 -9.95
CA GLN A 232 10.05 5.57 -11.18
C GLN A 232 8.97 5.14 -12.17
N LEU A 233 8.70 3.84 -12.27
CA LEU A 233 7.58 3.35 -13.10
C LEU A 233 6.24 3.86 -12.55
N VAL A 234 6.04 3.82 -11.24
CA VAL A 234 4.84 4.36 -10.60
C VAL A 234 4.75 5.88 -10.82
N GLU A 235 5.86 6.61 -10.69
CA GLU A 235 5.91 8.06 -10.96
C GLU A 235 5.55 8.40 -12.40
N ALA A 236 6.06 7.63 -13.37
CA ALA A 236 5.73 7.78 -14.78
C ALA A 236 4.22 7.63 -15.04
N VAL A 237 3.61 6.59 -14.44
CA VAL A 237 2.18 6.33 -14.56
C VAL A 237 1.35 7.39 -13.82
N ALA A 238 1.76 7.79 -12.62
CA ALA A 238 1.07 8.80 -11.83
C ALA A 238 1.04 10.16 -12.58
N GLY A 239 2.17 10.60 -13.12
CA GLY A 239 2.24 11.85 -13.88
C GLY A 239 1.34 11.85 -15.12
N ALA A 240 1.24 10.72 -15.83
CA ALA A 240 0.35 10.57 -16.97
C ALA A 240 -1.15 10.61 -16.61
N ASN A 241 -1.48 10.27 -15.36
CA ASN A 241 -2.85 10.24 -14.84
C ASN A 241 -3.13 11.40 -13.87
N ARG A 242 -2.45 12.55 -14.02
CA ARG A 242 -2.66 13.77 -13.19
C ARG A 242 -2.52 13.53 -11.68
N CYS A 243 -1.74 12.54 -11.29
CA CYS A 243 -1.41 12.24 -9.91
C CYS A 243 0.01 12.72 -9.58
N ARG A 244 0.24 13.06 -8.32
CA ARG A 244 1.56 13.36 -7.77
C ARG A 244 2.03 12.15 -6.96
N SER A 245 3.33 11.89 -6.98
CA SER A 245 3.92 10.76 -6.26
C SER A 245 5.12 11.17 -5.40
N VAL A 246 5.37 10.41 -4.33
CA VAL A 246 6.56 10.55 -3.48
C VAL A 246 7.05 9.17 -3.06
N PHE A 247 8.35 8.90 -3.24
CA PHE A 247 8.92 7.60 -2.88
C PHE A 247 9.48 7.59 -1.46
N TYR A 248 9.13 6.56 -0.68
CA TYR A 248 9.70 6.27 0.63
C TYR A 248 10.77 5.16 0.51
N PRO A 249 12.05 5.49 0.26
CA PRO A 249 13.08 4.49 -0.01
C PRO A 249 13.35 3.54 1.15
N ARG A 250 13.14 3.99 2.40
CA ARG A 250 13.30 3.14 3.60
C ARG A 250 12.15 2.16 3.81
N LEU A 251 10.97 2.46 3.30
CA LEU A 251 9.78 1.61 3.44
C LEU A 251 9.50 0.79 2.17
N GLY A 252 10.00 1.24 1.02
CA GLY A 252 9.73 0.59 -0.26
C GLY A 252 8.29 0.82 -0.75
N CYS A 253 7.71 1.98 -0.47
CA CYS A 253 6.36 2.34 -0.94
C CYS A 253 6.35 3.72 -1.60
N VAL A 254 5.32 3.98 -2.40
CA VAL A 254 5.07 5.26 -3.08
C VAL A 254 3.79 5.86 -2.52
N GLY A 255 3.86 7.06 -1.96
CA GLY A 255 2.69 7.87 -1.66
C GLY A 255 2.16 8.49 -2.95
N LEU A 256 0.87 8.34 -3.22
CA LEU A 256 0.18 8.90 -4.36
C LEU A 256 -0.86 9.90 -3.88
N VAL A 257 -0.98 11.03 -4.58
CA VAL A 257 -2.03 12.03 -4.36
C VAL A 257 -2.70 12.31 -5.70
N GLY A 258 -4.02 12.26 -5.72
CA GLY A 258 -4.78 12.34 -6.95
C GLY A 258 -6.28 12.40 -6.67
N HIS A 259 -7.07 12.58 -7.72
CA HIS A 259 -8.50 12.30 -7.64
C HIS A 259 -8.73 10.78 -7.51
N GLU A 260 -9.81 10.34 -6.85
CA GLU A 260 -10.03 8.91 -6.56
C GLU A 260 -9.96 8.03 -7.82
N THR A 261 -10.63 8.44 -8.90
CA THR A 261 -10.61 7.71 -10.17
C THR A 261 -9.21 7.68 -10.82
N ASP A 262 -8.48 8.78 -10.76
CA ASP A 262 -7.13 8.88 -11.32
C ASP A 262 -6.14 7.98 -10.55
N LEU A 263 -6.30 7.91 -9.22
CA LEU A 263 -5.51 7.02 -8.36
C LEU A 263 -5.78 5.54 -8.65
N GLU A 264 -7.02 5.17 -8.89
CA GLU A 264 -7.38 3.79 -9.23
C GLU A 264 -6.78 3.36 -10.58
N ILE A 265 -6.88 4.22 -11.60
CA ILE A 265 -6.25 3.97 -12.90
C ILE A 265 -4.73 3.84 -12.72
N THR A 266 -4.13 4.74 -11.93
CA THR A 266 -2.69 4.72 -11.63
C THR A 266 -2.26 3.42 -10.96
N GLU A 267 -2.98 2.98 -9.93
CA GLU A 267 -2.66 1.77 -9.16
C GLU A 267 -2.76 0.51 -10.02
N LEU A 268 -3.83 0.39 -10.81
CA LEU A 268 -4.06 -0.72 -11.74
C LEU A 268 -2.97 -0.77 -12.82
N LEU A 269 -2.72 0.34 -13.51
CA LEU A 269 -1.74 0.41 -14.60
C LEU A 269 -0.31 0.19 -14.08
N ALA A 270 0.05 0.78 -12.94
CA ALA A 270 1.37 0.57 -12.33
C ALA A 270 1.59 -0.88 -11.91
N THR A 271 0.57 -1.55 -11.35
CA THR A 271 0.65 -2.97 -10.97
C THR A 271 0.81 -3.89 -12.19
N SER A 272 0.04 -3.63 -13.25
CA SER A 272 0.18 -4.35 -14.53
C SER A 272 1.57 -4.18 -15.13
N LEU A 273 2.04 -2.94 -15.28
CA LEU A 273 3.37 -2.65 -15.84
C LEU A 273 4.52 -3.17 -14.98
N ALA A 274 4.39 -3.16 -13.65
CA ALA A 274 5.37 -3.76 -12.76
C ALA A 274 5.48 -5.28 -12.98
N THR A 275 4.35 -5.95 -13.20
CA THR A 275 4.30 -7.38 -13.53
C THR A 275 4.93 -7.65 -14.89
N GLN A 276 4.57 -6.87 -15.92
CA GLN A 276 5.16 -6.96 -17.25
C GLN A 276 6.68 -6.74 -17.22
N SER A 277 7.16 -5.71 -16.53
CA SER A 277 8.59 -5.43 -16.40
C SER A 277 9.36 -6.57 -15.74
N THR A 278 8.75 -7.23 -14.73
CA THR A 278 9.35 -8.38 -14.03
C THR A 278 9.45 -9.60 -14.94
N ARG A 279 8.39 -9.89 -15.72
CA ARG A 279 8.39 -10.97 -16.72
C ARG A 279 9.44 -10.73 -17.81
N ALA A 280 9.48 -9.51 -18.37
CA ALA A 280 10.46 -9.15 -19.39
C ALA A 280 11.90 -9.25 -18.86
N LEU A 281 12.16 -8.78 -17.63
CA LEU A 281 13.46 -8.88 -17.00
C LEU A 281 13.90 -10.33 -16.75
N ALA A 282 12.96 -11.24 -16.46
CA ALA A 282 13.27 -12.67 -16.27
C ALA A 282 13.81 -13.30 -17.57
N CYS A 283 13.23 -12.92 -18.71
CA CYS A 283 13.66 -13.35 -20.04
C CYS A 283 14.91 -12.61 -20.56
N ALA A 284 15.32 -11.51 -19.92
CA ALA A 284 16.46 -10.73 -20.37
C ALA A 284 17.81 -11.47 -20.17
N PRO A 285 18.78 -11.33 -21.09
CA PRO A 285 20.02 -12.11 -21.07
C PRO A 285 20.96 -11.75 -19.90
N GLY A 286 20.92 -10.52 -19.40
CA GLY A 286 21.82 -10.07 -18.34
C GLY A 286 21.34 -10.43 -16.93
N ARG A 287 22.26 -10.94 -16.11
CA ARG A 287 21.97 -11.37 -14.72
C ARG A 287 22.58 -10.48 -13.64
N THR A 288 23.52 -9.60 -14.00
CA THR A 288 24.19 -8.74 -13.03
C THR A 288 23.25 -7.69 -12.43
N ARG A 289 23.52 -7.27 -11.19
CA ARG A 289 22.75 -6.21 -10.52
C ARG A 289 22.73 -4.92 -11.35
N ALA A 290 23.86 -4.52 -11.92
CA ALA A 290 23.98 -3.32 -12.75
C ALA A 290 23.11 -3.41 -14.02
N TYR A 291 23.09 -4.57 -14.68
CA TYR A 291 22.21 -4.82 -15.83
C TYR A 291 20.73 -4.72 -15.45
N ARG A 292 20.30 -5.44 -14.41
CA ARG A 292 18.90 -5.46 -13.97
C ARG A 292 18.42 -4.08 -13.50
N GLN A 293 19.27 -3.34 -12.81
CA GLN A 293 19.01 -1.95 -12.41
C GLN A 293 18.83 -1.07 -13.66
N ALA A 294 19.76 -1.12 -14.61
CA ALA A 294 19.69 -0.31 -15.83
C ALA A 294 18.46 -0.64 -16.68
N PHE A 295 18.12 -1.93 -16.79
CA PHE A 295 16.92 -2.41 -17.47
C PHE A 295 15.65 -1.78 -16.89
N LEU A 296 15.46 -1.85 -15.57
CA LEU A 296 14.22 -1.36 -14.95
C LEU A 296 14.13 0.18 -15.00
N VAL A 297 15.26 0.88 -14.89
CA VAL A 297 15.29 2.35 -15.05
C VAL A 297 14.94 2.73 -16.49
N ALA A 298 15.53 2.06 -17.48
CA ALA A 298 15.22 2.31 -18.89
C ALA A 298 13.77 1.97 -19.23
N TYR A 299 13.24 0.88 -18.67
CA TYR A 299 11.85 0.47 -18.85
C TYR A 299 10.89 1.57 -18.34
N ALA A 300 11.09 2.05 -17.11
CA ALA A 300 10.30 3.14 -16.54
C ALA A 300 10.42 4.43 -17.35
N HIS A 301 11.64 4.78 -17.78
CA HIS A 301 11.88 5.96 -18.61
C HIS A 301 11.13 5.91 -19.95
N ARG A 302 11.15 4.76 -20.63
CA ARG A 302 10.48 4.58 -21.91
C ARG A 302 8.97 4.54 -21.78
N VAL A 303 8.44 3.92 -20.73
CA VAL A 303 7.02 3.99 -20.37
C VAL A 303 6.58 5.44 -20.20
N HIS A 304 7.34 6.25 -19.45
CA HIS A 304 7.04 7.67 -19.28
C HIS A 304 6.94 8.41 -20.61
N GLN A 305 7.93 8.28 -21.49
CA GLN A 305 7.92 8.90 -22.82
C GLN A 305 6.66 8.54 -23.60
N ARG A 306 6.37 7.25 -23.70
CA ARG A 306 5.23 6.75 -24.45
C ARG A 306 3.87 7.22 -23.89
N LEU A 307 3.76 7.36 -22.56
CA LEU A 307 2.55 7.90 -21.93
C LEU A 307 2.39 9.41 -22.20
N VAL A 308 3.48 10.17 -22.17
CA VAL A 308 3.48 11.60 -22.52
C VAL A 308 3.10 11.81 -23.99
N ASP A 309 3.69 11.01 -24.89
CA ASP A 309 3.38 11.05 -26.33
C ASP A 309 1.91 10.72 -26.58
N ALA A 310 1.37 9.70 -25.91
CA ALA A 310 -0.04 9.32 -26.01
C ALA A 310 -0.97 10.44 -25.51
N ALA A 311 -0.63 11.10 -24.40
CA ALA A 311 -1.41 12.21 -23.87
C ALA A 311 -1.43 13.42 -24.83
N ALA A 312 -0.30 13.73 -25.48
CA ALA A 312 -0.21 14.81 -26.45
C ALA A 312 -1.08 14.60 -27.72
N GLN A 313 -1.37 13.34 -28.07
CA GLN A 313 -2.23 13.00 -29.22
C GLN A 313 -3.73 13.12 -28.90
N VAL A 314 -4.12 13.11 -27.62
CA VAL A 314 -5.51 13.26 -27.19
C VAL A 314 -5.87 14.75 -27.17
N ARG A 315 -6.48 15.24 -28.25
CA ARG A 315 -7.08 16.58 -28.26
C ARG A 315 -8.39 16.56 -27.46
N PRO A 316 -8.60 17.45 -26.48
CA PRO A 316 -9.89 17.53 -25.80
C PRO A 316 -10.96 17.90 -26.81
N HIS A 317 -11.96 17.04 -26.99
CA HIS A 317 -13.07 17.26 -27.92
C HIS A 317 -14.04 18.35 -27.39
N SER A 318 -13.89 18.74 -26.12
CA SER A 318 -14.70 19.76 -25.45
C SER A 318 -13.81 20.62 -24.55
N THR A 319 -13.89 21.94 -24.74
CA THR A 319 -13.21 22.94 -23.88
C THR A 319 -13.88 23.10 -22.52
N ALA A 320 -15.11 22.60 -22.34
CA ALA A 320 -15.89 22.72 -21.10
C ALA A 320 -15.26 21.99 -19.91
N LEU A 321 -14.38 21.01 -20.15
CA LEU A 321 -13.71 20.23 -19.10
C LEU A 321 -12.38 20.84 -18.63
N VAL A 322 -11.84 21.81 -19.36
CA VAL A 322 -10.55 22.44 -19.02
C VAL A 322 -10.58 23.04 -17.61
N PRO A 323 -11.63 23.78 -17.18
CA PRO A 323 -11.69 24.33 -15.83
C PRO A 323 -11.76 23.26 -14.73
N VAL A 324 -12.49 22.17 -14.97
CA VAL A 324 -12.62 21.06 -14.00
C VAL A 324 -11.28 20.37 -13.81
N LEU A 325 -10.56 20.10 -14.89
CA LEU A 325 -9.23 19.47 -14.83
C LEU A 325 -8.21 20.38 -14.12
N ALA A 326 -8.22 21.69 -14.40
CA ALA A 326 -7.37 22.66 -13.71
C ALA A 326 -7.70 22.73 -12.21
N SER A 327 -8.98 22.69 -11.83
CA SER A 327 -9.41 22.66 -10.43
C SER A 327 -8.96 21.38 -9.72
N ARG A 328 -9.03 20.22 -10.40
CA ARG A 328 -8.52 18.94 -9.87
C ARG A 328 -7.01 18.99 -9.64
N GLU A 329 -6.26 19.50 -10.61
CA GLU A 329 -4.80 19.64 -10.49
C GLU A 329 -4.41 20.54 -9.31
N ALA A 330 -5.08 21.69 -9.17
CA ALA A 330 -4.88 22.58 -8.02
C ALA A 330 -5.18 21.90 -6.67
N ALA A 331 -6.26 21.11 -6.59
CA ALA A 331 -6.60 20.35 -5.38
C ALA A 331 -5.55 19.28 -5.06
N VAL A 332 -5.01 18.61 -6.08
CA VAL A 332 -3.93 17.62 -5.94
C VAL A 332 -2.65 18.28 -5.45
N ASP A 333 -2.25 19.39 -6.04
CA ASP A 333 -1.04 20.13 -5.65
C ASP A 333 -1.13 20.68 -4.23
N ALA A 334 -2.28 21.26 -3.86
CA ALA A 334 -2.53 21.74 -2.50
C ALA A 334 -2.42 20.62 -1.46
N LYS A 335 -3.06 19.47 -1.73
CA LYS A 335 -2.99 18.30 -0.84
C LYS A 335 -1.59 17.69 -0.78
N PHE A 336 -0.89 17.62 -1.90
CA PHE A 336 0.46 17.09 -1.97
C PHE A 336 1.45 17.96 -1.18
N ALA A 337 1.35 19.29 -1.31
CA ALA A 337 2.16 20.23 -0.54
C ALA A 337 1.89 20.13 0.98
N ALA A 338 0.62 19.95 1.37
CA ALA A 338 0.24 19.79 2.77
C ALA A 338 0.74 18.46 3.38
N LEU A 339 0.68 17.35 2.65
CA LEU A 339 1.10 16.04 3.15
C LEU A 339 2.62 15.84 3.17
N PHE A 340 3.35 16.47 2.24
CA PHE A 340 4.77 16.22 2.04
C PHE A 340 5.60 17.51 2.00
N PRO A 341 5.70 18.24 3.13
CA PRO A 341 6.58 19.39 3.21
C PRO A 341 8.04 18.97 3.06
N GLY A 342 8.81 19.70 2.25
CA GLY A 342 10.26 19.53 2.19
C GLY A 342 10.77 18.33 1.37
N ILE A 343 9.99 17.84 0.40
CA ILE A 343 10.48 16.79 -0.52
C ILE A 343 11.74 17.22 -1.29
N ARG A 344 12.49 16.21 -1.75
CA ARG A 344 13.70 16.39 -2.56
C ARG A 344 13.58 15.53 -3.80
N THR A 345 13.90 16.11 -4.96
CA THR A 345 13.97 15.38 -6.21
C THR A 345 15.28 14.61 -6.28
N ARG A 346 15.21 13.31 -6.57
CA ARG A 346 16.39 12.47 -6.74
C ARG A 346 16.43 11.91 -8.15
N ARG A 347 17.55 12.09 -8.85
CA ARG A 347 17.79 11.40 -10.12
C ARG A 347 18.42 10.03 -9.84
N THR A 348 17.98 9.02 -10.58
CA THR A 348 18.61 7.70 -10.56
C THR A 348 19.43 7.55 -11.82
N THR A 349 20.67 7.07 -11.67
CA THR A 349 21.56 6.80 -12.80
C THR A 349 21.60 5.31 -13.10
N ALA A 350 21.80 4.99 -14.38
CA ALA A 350 22.01 3.65 -14.89
C ALA A 350 23.32 3.63 -15.66
N THR A 351 24.20 2.67 -15.37
CA THR A 351 25.58 2.64 -15.89
C THR A 351 25.84 1.48 -16.85
N ASN A 352 24.85 0.62 -17.10
CA ASN A 352 25.00 -0.55 -17.97
C ASN A 352 24.24 -0.34 -19.29
N PRO A 353 24.95 -0.14 -20.43
CA PRO A 353 24.31 0.15 -21.71
C PRO A 353 23.46 -1.01 -22.26
N SER A 354 23.91 -2.26 -22.12
CA SER A 354 23.14 -3.40 -22.64
C SER A 354 21.85 -3.63 -21.86
N GLY A 355 21.87 -3.42 -20.55
CA GLY A 355 20.68 -3.43 -19.69
C GLY A 355 19.73 -2.31 -20.06
N TRP A 356 20.26 -1.10 -20.30
CA TRP A 356 19.47 0.04 -20.74
C TRP A 356 18.75 -0.25 -22.07
N THR A 357 19.47 -0.68 -23.11
CA THR A 357 18.87 -0.99 -24.42
C THR A 357 17.81 -2.08 -24.33
N ALA A 358 18.07 -3.15 -23.56
CA ALA A 358 17.08 -4.21 -23.35
C ALA A 358 15.83 -3.72 -22.62
N GLY A 359 15.99 -2.80 -21.65
CA GLY A 359 14.87 -2.19 -20.93
C GLY A 359 14.00 -1.30 -21.82
N LEU A 360 14.62 -0.52 -22.72
CA LEU A 360 13.89 0.25 -23.73
C LEU A 360 13.07 -0.66 -24.64
N ALA A 361 13.70 -1.69 -25.22
CA ALA A 361 13.03 -2.63 -26.13
C ALA A 361 11.86 -3.37 -25.45
N ALA A 362 12.05 -3.80 -24.20
CA ALA A 362 10.98 -4.40 -23.42
C ALA A 362 9.83 -3.41 -23.15
N ALA A 363 10.16 -2.15 -22.87
CA ALA A 363 9.16 -1.12 -22.67
C ALA A 363 8.45 -0.69 -23.95
N ASP A 364 9.02 -0.87 -25.15
CA ASP A 364 8.31 -0.64 -26.42
C ASP A 364 7.24 -1.71 -26.69
N LEU A 365 7.48 -2.93 -26.22
CA LEU A 365 6.54 -4.04 -26.27
C LEU A 365 5.54 -4.02 -25.12
N ALA A 366 5.79 -3.23 -24.08
CA ALA A 366 4.91 -3.12 -22.94
C ALA A 366 3.54 -2.58 -23.37
N ASP A 367 2.52 -3.14 -22.75
CA ASP A 367 1.19 -2.62 -22.93
C ASP A 367 0.90 -1.51 -21.91
N LEU A 368 0.88 -0.29 -22.41
CA LEU A 368 0.61 0.93 -21.66
C LEU A 368 -0.87 1.28 -21.60
N HIS A 369 -1.68 0.56 -22.35
CA HIS A 369 -3.06 0.96 -22.62
C HIS A 369 -4.06 0.01 -22.01
N PRO A 370 -3.67 -0.99 -21.21
CA PRO A 370 -4.36 -2.27 -21.29
C PRO A 370 -4.89 -2.73 -22.69
N HIS A 371 -4.76 -1.97 -23.80
CA HIS A 371 -4.19 -2.23 -25.12
C HIS A 371 -4.73 -1.22 -26.16
N ARG A 372 -3.87 -0.78 -27.10
CA ARG A 372 -4.29 -0.35 -28.45
C ARG A 372 -3.24 -0.76 -29.47
N ARG A 373 -3.38 -1.96 -30.05
CA ARG A 373 -2.92 -2.26 -31.41
C ARG A 373 -4.09 -2.86 -32.15
N VAL A 374 -4.76 -2.03 -32.95
CA VAL A 374 -5.53 -2.53 -34.09
C VAL A 374 -4.47 -2.95 -35.10
N ALA A 375 -4.41 -4.24 -35.42
CA ALA A 375 -3.54 -4.78 -36.44
C ALA A 375 -3.84 -4.08 -37.78
N SER A 376 -2.77 -3.70 -38.48
CA SER A 376 -2.75 -3.54 -39.93
C SER A 376 -2.17 -4.80 -40.55
#